data_AF-A0A2N9XYR0-F1
#
_entry.id   AF-A0A2N9XYR0-F1
#
_cell.length_a   1.000
_cell.length_b   1.000
_cell.length_c   1.000
_cell.angle_alpha   90.00
_cell.angle_beta   90.00
_cell.angle_gamma   90.00
#
_symmetry.space_group_name_H-M   'P 1'
#
loop_
_entity.id
_entity.type
_entity.pdbx_description
1 polymer ?
#
loop_
_entity_poly.entity_id
_entity_poly.type
_entity_poly.pdbx_seq_one_letter_code
_entity_poly.pdbx_strand_id
1 'polypeptide(L)'
;MINKIYFLKSDTRNYSSFIQDWDPDKTEGIMGIAMDQKWKSFERYEPIKLELHRSDTGKKNYKLDFSGSLRPFYICSQLTLEKLEDILPVKGQILPVITESKRKQFFGYYPTNPLSGCLDREKSIYREADRGLIIEKPVLIAENISDEYIFSIEEDISRVFVTDKFKQRVEEAGLLAFDFSREIELS
;
A
#
# COMPACT_ATOMS: atom_id res chain seq x y z
N MET A 1 2.68 12.01 20.20
CA MET A 1 2.60 12.95 19.07
C MET A 1 3.21 12.26 17.87
N ILE A 2 2.52 12.26 16.73
CA ILE A 2 3.05 11.68 15.48
C ILE A 2 4.03 12.69 14.90
N ASN A 3 5.29 12.30 14.78
CA ASN A 3 6.34 13.22 14.33
C ASN A 3 6.76 12.97 12.88
N LYS A 4 6.52 11.76 12.36
CA LYS A 4 6.90 11.38 11.00
C LYS A 4 5.86 10.44 10.40
N ILE A 5 5.46 10.78 9.19
CA ILE A 5 4.64 9.95 8.32
C ILE A 5 5.43 9.69 7.05
N TYR A 6 5.33 8.46 6.56
CA TYR A 6 5.95 8.05 5.31
C TYR A 6 4.87 7.57 4.34
N PHE A 7 5.16 7.73 3.06
CA PHE A 7 4.38 7.08 2.03
C PHE A 7 4.70 5.58 1.99
N LEU A 8 3.67 4.73 2.05
CA LEU A 8 3.85 3.29 1.94
C LEU A 8 4.15 2.89 0.49
N LYS A 9 5.42 2.59 0.22
CA LYS A 9 5.91 2.12 -1.09
C LYS A 9 7.00 1.06 -0.94
N SER A 10 7.28 0.34 -2.02
CA SER A 10 8.28 -0.72 -2.06
C SER A 10 9.63 -0.27 -2.63
N ASP A 11 10.72 -0.87 -2.17
CA ASP A 11 12.07 -0.72 -2.73
C ASP A 11 12.20 -1.56 -4.02
N THR A 12 11.74 -1.00 -5.13
CA THR A 12 11.84 -1.62 -6.46
C THR A 12 13.26 -1.60 -7.03
N ARG A 13 14.17 -0.82 -6.43
CA ARG A 13 15.56 -0.73 -6.88
C ARG A 13 16.30 -2.02 -6.57
N ASN A 14 16.17 -2.49 -5.32
CA ASN A 14 16.91 -3.65 -4.83
C ASN A 14 16.11 -4.95 -4.91
N TYR A 15 14.78 -4.87 -4.87
CA TYR A 15 13.89 -6.03 -4.84
C TYR A 15 12.97 -6.08 -6.06
N SER A 16 12.59 -7.30 -6.43
CA SER A 16 11.54 -7.53 -7.42
C SER A 16 10.21 -6.95 -6.92
N SER A 17 9.24 -6.80 -7.82
CA SER A 17 7.88 -6.38 -7.50
C SER A 17 6.87 -7.28 -8.18
N PHE A 18 5.60 -7.16 -7.80
CA PHE A 18 4.50 -7.85 -8.48
C PHE A 18 3.74 -6.87 -9.36
N ILE A 19 3.40 -7.34 -10.55
CA ILE A 19 2.40 -6.74 -11.41
C ILE A 19 1.26 -7.74 -11.62
N GLN A 20 0.07 -7.26 -11.94
CA GLN A 20 -1.01 -8.12 -12.33
C GLN A 20 -0.74 -8.68 -13.73
N ASP A 21 -0.90 -9.99 -13.91
CA ASP A 21 -0.90 -10.61 -15.22
C ASP A 21 -2.08 -10.05 -16.04
N TRP A 22 -1.83 -9.64 -17.27
CA TRP A 22 -2.86 -9.00 -18.10
C TRP A 22 -3.93 -10.01 -18.49
N ASP A 23 -5.18 -9.70 -18.13
CA ASP A 23 -6.35 -10.47 -18.51
C ASP A 23 -7.10 -9.70 -19.61
N PRO A 24 -7.08 -10.17 -20.88
CA PRO A 24 -7.72 -9.47 -21.98
C PRO A 24 -9.26 -9.39 -21.86
N ASP A 25 -9.86 -10.24 -21.02
CA ASP A 25 -11.30 -10.25 -20.80
C ASP A 25 -11.73 -9.27 -19.69
N LYS A 26 -10.79 -8.67 -18.96
CA LYS A 26 -11.07 -7.68 -17.91
C LYS A 26 -10.89 -6.26 -18.41
N THR A 27 -11.89 -5.42 -18.15
CA THR A 27 -11.88 -4.00 -18.51
C THR A 27 -10.98 -3.15 -17.61
N GLU A 28 -10.67 -3.64 -16.41
CA GLU A 28 -9.90 -2.91 -15.41
C GLU A 28 -9.03 -3.85 -14.57
N GLY A 29 -7.81 -3.41 -14.26
CA GLY A 29 -6.91 -4.10 -13.35
C GLY A 29 -7.23 -3.82 -11.87
N ILE A 30 -6.61 -4.57 -10.97
CA ILE A 30 -6.82 -4.48 -9.53
C ILE A 30 -6.57 -3.07 -8.98
N MET A 31 -5.65 -2.31 -9.58
CA MET A 31 -5.38 -0.93 -9.17
C MET A 31 -6.61 -0.05 -9.29
N GLY A 32 -7.30 -0.10 -10.43
CA GLY A 32 -8.51 0.68 -10.68
C GLY A 32 -9.66 0.19 -9.81
N ILE A 33 -9.87 -1.13 -9.75
CA ILE A 33 -10.89 -1.74 -8.89
C ILE A 33 -10.70 -1.34 -7.42
N ALA A 34 -9.45 -1.34 -6.92
CA ALA A 34 -9.12 -0.98 -5.55
C ALA A 34 -9.27 0.53 -5.27
N MET A 35 -9.05 1.39 -6.25
CA MET A 35 -9.37 2.82 -6.13
C MET A 35 -10.89 3.04 -6.07
N ASP A 36 -11.65 2.31 -6.89
CA ASP A 36 -13.10 2.40 -6.96
C ASP A 36 -13.80 1.85 -5.69
N GLN A 37 -13.13 0.99 -4.91
CA GLN A 37 -13.60 0.58 -3.59
C GLN A 37 -13.69 1.75 -2.59
N LYS A 38 -12.94 2.85 -2.79
CA LYS A 38 -12.92 4.01 -1.88
C LYS A 38 -12.75 3.61 -0.41
N TRP A 39 -11.77 2.75 -0.16
CA TRP A 39 -11.40 2.24 1.17
C TRP A 39 -12.47 1.39 1.87
N LYS A 40 -13.46 0.89 1.12
CA LYS A 40 -14.40 -0.13 1.58
C LYS A 40 -13.85 -1.52 1.31
N SER A 41 -14.19 -2.47 2.18
CA SER A 41 -13.84 -3.87 1.98
C SER A 41 -14.46 -4.42 0.69
N PHE A 42 -13.73 -5.29 0.01
CA PHE A 42 -14.25 -6.06 -1.12
C PHE A 42 -15.30 -7.06 -0.61
N GLU A 43 -16.56 -6.89 -1.03
CA GLU A 43 -17.63 -7.87 -0.77
C GLU A 43 -17.51 -9.11 -1.66
N ARG A 44 -17.07 -8.90 -2.91
CA ARG A 44 -16.80 -9.96 -3.89
C ARG A 44 -15.40 -9.74 -4.45
N TYR A 45 -14.58 -10.78 -4.38
CA TYR A 45 -13.21 -10.72 -4.85
C TYR A 45 -12.81 -12.02 -5.52
N GLU A 46 -12.24 -11.88 -6.71
CA GLU A 46 -11.60 -12.98 -7.44
C GLU A 46 -10.09 -12.87 -7.29
N PRO A 47 -9.38 -13.95 -6.89
CA PRO A 47 -7.93 -13.93 -6.79
C PRO A 47 -7.28 -13.51 -8.11
N ILE A 48 -6.48 -12.45 -8.07
CA ILE A 48 -5.70 -12.01 -9.23
C ILE A 48 -4.45 -12.86 -9.40
N LYS A 49 -4.05 -13.07 -10.66
CA LYS A 49 -2.77 -13.68 -11.00
C LYS A 49 -1.69 -12.60 -11.09
N LEU A 50 -0.54 -12.87 -10.48
CA LEU A 50 0.58 -11.96 -10.39
C LEU A 50 1.78 -12.50 -11.16
N GLU A 51 2.41 -11.63 -11.94
CA GLU A 51 3.74 -11.86 -12.49
C GLU A 51 4.78 -11.15 -11.64
N LEU A 52 5.91 -11.82 -11.40
CA LEU A 52 7.06 -11.20 -10.79
C LEU A 52 7.77 -10.30 -11.82
N HIS A 53 8.00 -9.05 -11.50
CA HIS A 53 8.77 -8.09 -12.28
C HIS A 53 10.20 -7.95 -11.73
N ARG A 54 11.17 -7.62 -12.61
CA ARG A 54 12.58 -7.42 -12.20
C ARG A 54 12.72 -6.16 -11.35
N SER A 55 13.68 -6.17 -10.43
CA SER A 55 14.16 -4.95 -9.79
C SER A 55 14.87 -4.04 -10.80
N ASP A 56 15.08 -2.76 -10.47
CA ASP A 56 15.82 -1.83 -11.33
C ASP A 56 17.29 -2.28 -11.53
N THR A 57 17.81 -3.04 -10.58
CA THR A 57 19.13 -3.69 -10.65
C THR A 57 19.13 -5.03 -11.41
N GLY A 58 18.00 -5.41 -12.02
CA GLY A 58 17.85 -6.59 -12.89
C GLY A 58 17.55 -7.92 -12.18
N LYS A 59 17.44 -7.94 -10.86
CA LYS A 59 17.18 -9.17 -10.07
C LYS A 59 15.72 -9.60 -10.23
N LYS A 60 15.49 -10.89 -10.52
CA LYS A 60 14.15 -11.52 -10.56
C LYS A 60 14.11 -12.67 -9.54
N ASN A 61 13.61 -12.43 -8.33
CA ASN A 61 13.43 -13.48 -7.32
C ASN A 61 12.37 -13.10 -6.26
N TYR A 62 11.88 -14.10 -5.53
CA TYR A 62 10.83 -13.95 -4.52
C TYR A 62 11.37 -13.59 -3.11
N LYS A 63 12.50 -12.87 -2.99
CA LYS A 63 13.03 -12.50 -1.67
C LYS A 63 12.24 -11.38 -0.99
N LEU A 64 11.55 -10.53 -1.75
CA LEU A 64 10.69 -9.45 -1.25
C LEU A 64 9.66 -9.93 -0.23
N ASP A 65 9.38 -9.13 0.79
CA ASP A 65 8.25 -9.33 1.71
C ASP A 65 7.05 -8.45 1.36
N PHE A 66 7.31 -7.35 0.64
CA PHE A 66 6.30 -6.37 0.30
C PHE A 66 6.43 -5.89 -1.14
N SER A 67 5.30 -5.63 -1.79
CA SER A 67 5.24 -4.97 -3.09
C SER A 67 4.10 -3.97 -3.14
N GLY A 68 4.43 -2.72 -3.46
CA GLY A 68 3.48 -1.61 -3.61
C GLY A 68 3.26 -1.16 -5.05
N SER A 69 3.64 -1.98 -6.04
CA SER A 69 3.49 -1.67 -7.47
C SER A 69 2.03 -1.60 -7.93
N LEU A 70 1.12 -2.27 -7.22
CA LEU A 70 -0.31 -2.33 -7.53
C LEU A 70 -1.16 -1.41 -6.62
N ARG A 71 -0.56 -0.37 -6.02
CA ARG A 71 -1.28 0.50 -5.07
C ARG A 71 -2.60 1.02 -5.67
N PRO A 72 -3.67 1.15 -4.86
CA PRO A 72 -3.71 0.96 -3.41
C PRO A 72 -3.84 -0.50 -2.94
N PHE A 73 -3.68 -1.48 -3.83
CA PHE A 73 -3.62 -2.90 -3.50
C PHE A 73 -2.16 -3.36 -3.33
N TYR A 74 -1.82 -3.84 -2.14
CA TYR A 74 -0.45 -4.24 -1.80
C TYR A 74 -0.30 -5.75 -1.79
N ILE A 75 0.91 -6.24 -2.07
CA ILE A 75 1.22 -7.66 -1.94
C ILE A 75 2.16 -7.85 -0.74
N CYS A 76 1.74 -8.68 0.21
CA CYS A 76 2.47 -9.01 1.42
C CYS A 76 2.85 -10.49 1.41
N SER A 77 4.03 -10.83 1.90
CA SER A 77 4.37 -12.22 2.17
C SER A 77 3.61 -12.74 3.39
N GLN A 78 3.50 -14.05 3.52
CA GLN A 78 2.98 -14.66 4.74
C GLN A 78 3.75 -14.17 5.98
N LEU A 79 5.08 -14.07 5.89
CA LEU A 79 5.92 -13.59 6.98
C LEU A 79 5.56 -12.14 7.38
N THR A 80 5.24 -11.27 6.44
CA THR A 80 4.76 -9.91 6.74
C THR A 80 3.45 -9.95 7.53
N LEU A 81 2.51 -10.81 7.13
CA LEU A 81 1.24 -10.94 7.84
C LEU A 81 1.42 -11.47 9.26
N GLU A 82 2.32 -12.44 9.45
CA GLU A 82 2.65 -12.98 10.78
C GLU A 82 3.34 -11.96 11.68
N LYS A 83 4.26 -11.17 11.14
CA LYS A 83 5.02 -10.16 11.93
C LYS A 83 4.22 -8.90 12.25
N LEU A 84 3.18 -8.63 11.48
CA LEU A 84 2.31 -7.46 11.61
C LEU A 84 0.84 -7.89 11.81
N GLU A 85 0.60 -9.04 12.44
CA GLU A 85 -0.73 -9.62 12.64
C GLU A 85 -1.63 -8.75 13.51
N ASP A 86 -1.04 -7.96 14.41
CA ASP A 86 -1.71 -7.00 15.27
C ASP A 86 -2.08 -5.70 14.53
N ILE A 87 -1.58 -5.50 13.30
CA ILE A 87 -1.68 -4.26 12.55
C ILE A 87 -2.49 -4.44 11.26
N LEU A 88 -2.04 -5.31 10.36
CA LEU A 88 -2.58 -5.36 8.99
C LEU A 88 -4.04 -5.86 8.95
N PRO A 89 -4.41 -6.99 9.57
CA PRO A 89 -5.80 -7.48 9.55
C PRO A 89 -6.79 -6.55 10.27
N VAL A 90 -6.30 -5.73 11.21
CA VAL A 90 -7.13 -4.74 11.93
C VAL A 90 -7.41 -3.52 11.06
N LYS A 91 -6.48 -3.16 10.17
CA LYS A 91 -6.53 -1.94 9.35
C LYS A 91 -6.86 -2.20 7.88
N GLY A 92 -7.19 -3.43 7.53
CA GLY A 92 -7.52 -3.76 6.16
C GLY A 92 -7.92 -5.21 5.96
N GLN A 93 -8.16 -5.54 4.69
CA GLN A 93 -8.59 -6.85 4.24
C GLN A 93 -7.41 -7.62 3.66
N ILE A 94 -7.23 -8.87 4.09
CA ILE A 94 -6.31 -9.82 3.48
C ILE A 94 -7.06 -10.59 2.39
N LEU A 95 -6.49 -10.65 1.19
CA LEU A 95 -7.12 -11.20 0.00
C LEU A 95 -6.21 -12.25 -0.67
N PRO A 96 -6.77 -13.36 -1.18
CA PRO A 96 -5.96 -14.36 -1.87
C PRO A 96 -5.37 -13.84 -3.19
N VAL A 97 -4.17 -14.29 -3.56
CA VAL A 97 -3.56 -14.00 -4.87
C VAL A 97 -2.92 -15.26 -5.43
N ILE A 98 -2.76 -15.31 -6.75
CA ILE A 98 -2.13 -16.43 -7.46
C ILE A 98 -0.73 -16.00 -7.88
N THR A 99 0.30 -16.73 -7.45
CA THR A 99 1.69 -16.50 -7.84
C THR A 99 2.37 -17.81 -8.23
N GLU A 100 3.42 -17.75 -9.05
CA GLU A 100 4.23 -18.93 -9.39
C GLU A 100 5.28 -19.29 -8.32
N SER A 101 5.32 -18.55 -7.21
CA SER A 101 6.26 -18.81 -6.12
C SER A 101 5.99 -20.16 -5.47
N LYS A 102 6.97 -21.07 -5.53
CA LYS A 102 6.86 -22.41 -4.92
C LYS A 102 7.27 -22.48 -3.44
N ARG A 103 8.01 -21.47 -2.96
CA ARG A 103 8.66 -21.51 -1.63
C ARG A 103 8.13 -20.46 -0.65
N LYS A 104 7.48 -19.42 -1.16
CA LYS A 104 7.00 -18.29 -0.38
C LYS A 104 5.58 -17.96 -0.79
N GLN A 105 4.68 -17.91 0.18
CA GLN A 105 3.29 -17.54 -0.06
C GLN A 105 3.11 -16.03 0.05
N PHE A 106 2.20 -15.50 -0.77
CA PHE A 106 1.87 -14.09 -0.85
C PHE A 106 0.36 -13.90 -0.79
N PHE A 107 -0.04 -12.74 -0.32
CA PHE A 107 -1.43 -12.32 -0.16
C PHE A 107 -1.58 -10.86 -0.61
N GLY A 108 -2.75 -10.53 -1.12
CA GLY A 108 -3.19 -9.16 -1.28
C GLY A 108 -3.52 -8.53 0.07
N TYR A 109 -3.22 -7.25 0.21
CA TYR A 109 -3.61 -6.41 1.33
C TYR A 109 -4.24 -5.13 0.79
N TYR A 110 -5.43 -4.82 1.27
CA TYR A 110 -6.13 -3.58 0.96
C TYR A 110 -6.54 -2.88 2.26
N PRO A 111 -6.08 -1.64 2.52
CA PRO A 111 -6.50 -0.91 3.71
C PRO A 111 -7.98 -0.53 3.65
N THR A 112 -8.60 -0.48 4.82
CA THR A 112 -10.00 -0.08 4.98
C THR A 112 -10.11 0.92 6.13
N ASN A 113 -11.30 1.51 6.31
CA ASN A 113 -11.59 2.47 7.38
C ASN A 113 -10.68 3.72 7.28
N PRO A 114 -10.83 4.51 6.21
CA PRO A 114 -10.00 5.68 6.01
C PRO A 114 -10.25 6.73 7.09
N LEU A 115 -9.25 7.57 7.34
CA LEU A 115 -9.42 8.79 8.13
C LEU A 115 -9.95 9.92 7.25
N SER A 116 -10.68 10.86 7.86
CA SER A 116 -11.29 12.00 7.18
C SER A 116 -10.68 13.31 7.66
N GLY A 117 -10.56 14.30 6.78
CA GLY A 117 -10.08 15.63 7.15
C GLY A 117 -8.58 15.69 7.39
N CYS A 118 -7.82 14.71 6.91
CA CYS A 118 -6.38 14.64 7.15
C CYS A 118 -5.58 15.48 6.14
N LEU A 119 -6.14 15.85 4.98
CA LEU A 119 -5.42 16.60 3.95
C LEU A 119 -5.48 18.11 4.23
N ASP A 120 -4.32 18.76 4.41
CA ASP A 120 -4.23 20.23 4.40
C ASP A 120 -4.33 20.72 2.96
N ARG A 121 -5.53 21.16 2.57
CA ARG A 121 -5.82 21.65 1.22
C ARG A 121 -5.18 23.00 0.90
N GLU A 122 -4.73 23.76 1.90
CA GLU A 122 -4.08 25.05 1.68
C GLU A 122 -2.60 24.87 1.32
N LYS A 123 -1.96 23.85 1.90
CA LYS A 123 -0.54 23.57 1.69
C LYS A 123 -0.25 22.44 0.69
N SER A 124 -1.24 21.60 0.39
CA SER A 124 -1.11 20.50 -0.57
C SER A 124 -1.15 20.99 -2.02
N ILE A 125 -0.43 20.29 -2.90
CA ILE A 125 -0.55 20.45 -4.35
C ILE A 125 -1.46 19.35 -4.89
N TYR A 126 -2.58 19.73 -5.45
CA TYR A 126 -3.55 18.81 -6.04
C TYR A 126 -4.32 19.47 -7.19
N ARG A 127 -5.01 18.64 -7.96
CA ARG A 127 -6.00 19.07 -8.97
C ARG A 127 -7.27 18.25 -8.83
N GLU A 128 -8.38 18.84 -9.22
CA GLU A 128 -9.68 18.16 -9.26
C GLU A 128 -9.80 17.33 -10.55
N ALA A 129 -10.45 16.17 -10.43
CA ALA A 129 -10.80 15.29 -11.54
C ALA A 129 -12.16 14.63 -11.26
N ASP A 130 -12.77 14.03 -12.28
CA ASP A 130 -14.11 13.43 -12.18
C ASP A 130 -14.25 12.40 -11.05
N ARG A 131 -13.16 11.69 -10.71
CA ARG A 131 -13.13 10.65 -9.66
C ARG A 131 -12.65 11.14 -8.30
N GLY A 132 -12.39 12.44 -8.12
CA GLY A 132 -11.91 13.04 -6.88
C GLY A 132 -10.61 13.83 -7.05
N LEU A 133 -9.85 13.98 -5.97
CA LEU A 133 -8.60 14.73 -6.01
C LEU A 133 -7.46 13.89 -6.58
N ILE A 134 -6.71 14.46 -7.50
CA ILE A 134 -5.40 13.95 -7.90
C ILE A 134 -4.37 14.78 -7.13
N ILE A 135 -3.92 14.21 -6.03
CA ILE A 135 -2.95 14.86 -5.14
C ILE A 135 -1.55 14.58 -5.69
N GLU A 136 -0.74 15.61 -5.88
CA GLU A 136 0.64 15.47 -6.35
C GLU A 136 1.61 15.48 -5.17
N LYS A 137 1.44 16.46 -4.27
CA LYS A 137 2.21 16.63 -3.04
C LYS A 137 1.24 16.80 -1.84
N PRO A 138 1.00 15.74 -1.05
CA PRO A 138 0.17 15.86 0.15
C PRO A 138 0.94 16.55 1.29
N VAL A 139 0.23 17.41 2.01
CA VAL A 139 0.56 17.87 3.37
C VAL A 139 -0.57 17.38 4.27
N LEU A 140 -0.25 16.72 5.39
CA LEU A 140 -1.25 16.14 6.28
C LEU A 140 -1.36 16.89 7.61
N ILE A 141 -2.58 17.06 8.10
CA ILE A 141 -2.88 17.69 9.39
C ILE A 141 -2.62 16.68 10.50
N ALA A 142 -1.56 16.88 11.28
CA ALA A 142 -1.09 15.88 12.24
C ALA A 142 -2.13 15.58 13.34
N GLU A 143 -2.90 16.60 13.76
CA GLU A 143 -3.93 16.48 14.79
C GLU A 143 -5.09 15.55 14.38
N ASN A 144 -5.32 15.40 13.08
CA ASN A 144 -6.41 14.57 12.54
C ASN A 144 -5.96 13.12 12.29
N ILE A 145 -4.69 12.79 12.51
CA ILE A 145 -4.17 11.42 12.36
C ILE A 145 -4.29 10.70 13.70
N SER A 146 -5.35 9.91 13.85
CA SER A 146 -5.59 9.09 15.04
C SER A 146 -4.92 7.72 14.98
N ASP A 147 -4.45 7.31 13.81
CA ASP A 147 -3.88 5.99 13.58
C ASP A 147 -2.42 5.87 14.04
N GLU A 148 -2.12 4.77 14.74
CA GLU A 148 -0.81 4.57 15.35
C GLU A 148 0.24 4.04 14.37
N TYR A 149 -0.17 3.28 13.34
CA TYR A 149 0.73 2.50 12.49
C TYR A 149 0.56 2.76 11.00
N ILE A 150 -0.61 2.43 10.44
CA ILE A 150 -0.91 2.47 9.01
C ILE A 150 -2.31 3.03 8.82
N PHE A 151 -2.48 3.90 7.83
CA PHE A 151 -3.78 4.50 7.53
C PHE A 151 -3.90 4.93 6.06
N SER A 152 -5.14 5.04 5.62
CA SER A 152 -5.53 5.70 4.37
C SER A 152 -6.39 6.92 4.71
N ILE A 153 -6.61 7.82 3.74
CA ILE A 153 -7.44 9.02 3.94
C ILE A 153 -8.51 9.08 2.85
N GLU A 154 -9.69 9.61 3.18
CA GLU A 154 -10.81 9.72 2.23
C GLU A 154 -10.47 10.58 1.00
N GLU A 155 -9.61 11.59 1.17
CA GLU A 155 -9.25 12.57 0.15
C GLU A 155 -8.26 12.04 -0.90
N ASP A 156 -7.51 10.98 -0.59
CA ASP A 156 -6.55 10.34 -1.49
C ASP A 156 -6.91 8.87 -1.64
N ILE A 157 -7.53 8.49 -2.76
CA ILE A 157 -7.95 7.10 -3.03
C ILE A 157 -6.79 6.19 -3.49
N SER A 158 -5.58 6.74 -3.61
CA SER A 158 -4.44 6.05 -4.24
C SER A 158 -3.30 5.77 -3.26
N ARG A 159 -3.19 6.53 -2.16
CA ARG A 159 -2.05 6.47 -1.24
C ARG A 159 -2.43 5.93 0.12
N VAL A 160 -1.46 5.23 0.69
CA VAL A 160 -1.49 4.74 2.07
C VAL A 160 -0.25 5.28 2.77
N PHE A 161 -0.44 5.64 4.02
CA PHE A 161 0.53 6.29 4.86
C PHE A 161 0.86 5.40 6.05
N VAL A 162 2.09 5.53 6.54
CA VAL A 162 2.58 4.77 7.68
C VAL A 162 3.36 5.67 8.62
N THR A 163 3.26 5.42 9.92
CA THR A 163 3.95 6.18 10.95
C THR A 163 5.37 5.66 11.17
N ASP A 164 6.17 6.39 11.94
CA ASP A 164 7.47 5.90 12.42
C ASP A 164 7.37 4.62 13.24
N LYS A 165 6.27 4.41 13.97
CA LYS A 165 6.05 3.16 14.73
C LYS A 165 5.89 1.96 13.80
N PHE A 166 5.17 2.10 12.69
CA PHE A 166 5.06 1.03 11.69
C PHE A 166 6.42 0.71 11.06
N LYS A 167 7.18 1.76 10.71
CA LYS A 167 8.55 1.60 10.21
C LYS A 167 9.42 0.80 11.20
N GLN A 168 9.42 1.16 12.47
CA GLN A 168 10.16 0.44 13.52
C GLN A 168 9.76 -1.04 13.57
N ARG A 169 8.45 -1.35 13.56
CA ARG A 169 7.95 -2.73 13.55
C ARG A 169 8.44 -3.52 12.33
N VAL A 170 8.50 -2.89 11.15
CA VAL A 170 9.01 -3.50 9.91
C VAL A 170 10.52 -3.77 10.01
N GLU A 171 11.29 -2.78 10.47
CA GLU A 171 12.75 -2.86 10.58
C GLU A 171 13.19 -3.89 11.64
N GLU A 172 12.56 -3.88 12.82
CA GLU A 172 12.81 -4.85 13.89
C GLU A 172 12.47 -6.29 13.49
N ALA A 173 11.42 -6.47 12.67
CA ALA A 173 11.05 -7.77 12.12
C ALA A 173 11.96 -8.24 10.98
N GLY A 174 12.84 -7.36 10.46
CA GLY A 174 13.73 -7.67 9.34
C GLY A 174 13.00 -7.89 8.02
N LEU A 175 11.82 -7.30 7.84
CA LEU A 175 11.01 -7.46 6.63
C LEU A 175 11.62 -6.69 5.45
N LEU A 176 11.65 -7.31 4.28
CA LEU A 176 12.33 -6.77 3.11
C LEU A 176 11.40 -6.03 2.13
N ALA A 177 12.02 -5.20 1.29
CA ALA A 177 11.37 -4.48 0.18
C ALA A 177 10.40 -3.34 0.58
N PHE A 178 10.37 -2.91 1.83
CA PHE A 178 9.75 -1.65 2.23
C PHE A 178 10.70 -0.47 1.93
N ASP A 179 10.16 0.67 1.51
CA ASP A 179 10.92 1.90 1.27
C ASP A 179 10.27 3.09 2.00
N PHE A 180 10.93 3.56 3.06
CA PHE A 180 10.53 4.69 3.88
C PHE A 180 11.28 6.00 3.53
N SER A 181 11.88 6.10 2.35
CA SER A 181 12.63 7.30 1.92
C SER A 181 11.75 8.53 1.64
N ARG A 182 10.44 8.33 1.48
CA ARG A 182 9.50 9.42 1.19
C ARG A 182 8.71 9.77 2.45
N GLU A 183 9.23 10.73 3.20
CA GLU A 183 8.52 11.38 4.30
C GLU A 183 7.42 12.32 3.75
N ILE A 184 6.31 12.41 4.45
CA ILE A 184 5.17 13.28 4.15
C ILE A 184 5.21 14.47 5.09
N GLU A 185 5.04 15.65 4.52
CA GLU A 185 5.01 16.91 5.25
C GLU A 185 3.76 16.98 6.14
N LEU A 186 3.94 17.46 7.37
CA LEU A 186 2.87 17.62 8.35
C LEU A 186 2.63 19.10 8.64
N SER A 187 1.36 19.46 8.83
CA SER A 187 0.90 20.77 9.27
C SER A 187 0.31 20.72 10.67
#